data_AF-A0A944QXK6-F1
#
_entry.id   AF-A0A944QXK6-F1
#
_cell.length_a   1.000
_cell.length_b   1.000
_cell.length_c   1.000
_cell.angle_alpha   90.00
_cell.angle_beta   90.00
_cell.angle_gamma   90.00
#
_symmetry.space_group_name_H-M   'P 1'
#
loop_
_entity.id
_entity.type
_entity.pdbx_description
1 polymer ?
#
loop_
_entity_poly.entity_id
_entity_poly.type
_entity_poly.pdbx_seq_one_letter_code
_entity_poly.pdbx_strand_id
1 'polypeptide(L)'
;MRPRIVILTALILSLLPLSGLAGKLYKWVDDKGQTHYTQTLPPTDAHRARSHLDERGITVQEVDAAKTEEQLRQEAEQDRLRREQQRLVEKQQAQDRVLLRTFRSEDDILMTRNGQLQAVDTSVRVTQSNIKRLKSTLEDMQNDAAQRELSGRPITKKMLQDIEIKRQALKDAYRSIIDREHDKNRIRQSFARDLKRFRELKKLEQSSDPILEAQVSFDDALQNIYHCEGGDKCDGPWQRAKLYLKTHSTTPVKIEGENIVITGEPLDETDISISISRINDPKKGSVVIFMDLQCKIISMQNLICKNSENIKRIKQGFRTALTEGASLSQSLP
;
A
#
# COMPACT_ATOMS: atom_id res chain seq x y z
N MET A 1 62.37 79.12 -35.95
CA MET A 1 63.68 79.09 -36.63
C MET A 1 63.78 77.78 -37.42
N ARG A 2 64.14 77.87 -38.70
CA ARG A 2 64.41 76.78 -39.67
C ARG A 2 65.78 76.11 -39.35
N PRO A 3 66.12 74.86 -39.79
CA PRO A 3 66.11 74.39 -41.20
C PRO A 3 65.67 72.92 -41.40
N ARG A 4 65.04 72.45 -42.49
CA ARG A 4 65.38 72.38 -43.94
C ARG A 4 66.71 71.71 -44.26
N ILE A 5 66.66 70.54 -44.91
CA ILE A 5 67.47 70.02 -46.05
C ILE A 5 67.16 68.50 -46.14
N VAL A 6 66.54 67.88 -47.15
CA VAL A 6 66.61 67.89 -48.64
C VAL A 6 67.19 66.55 -49.15
N ILE A 7 66.29 65.74 -49.71
CA ILE A 7 66.36 64.92 -50.94
C ILE A 7 67.33 63.70 -50.99
N LEU A 8 66.81 62.49 -51.25
CA LEU A 8 66.95 61.73 -52.54
C LEU A 8 66.35 60.30 -52.48
N THR A 9 65.24 60.14 -53.21
CA THR A 9 64.85 59.03 -54.12
C THR A 9 65.44 57.62 -53.96
N ALA A 10 64.59 56.58 -53.89
CA ALA A 10 64.43 55.56 -54.95
C ALA A 10 63.46 54.40 -54.57
N LEU A 11 62.42 54.24 -55.40
CA LEU A 11 61.74 53.00 -55.83
C LEU A 11 61.50 51.87 -54.80
N ILE A 12 60.35 51.89 -54.13
CA ILE A 12 59.83 50.76 -53.34
C ILE A 12 58.98 49.87 -54.26
N LEU A 13 59.51 48.70 -54.60
CA LEU A 13 58.78 47.61 -55.24
C LEU A 13 57.90 46.95 -54.16
N SER A 14 56.59 47.13 -54.27
CA SER A 14 55.58 46.59 -53.36
C SER A 14 55.49 45.06 -53.48
N LEU A 15 56.18 44.34 -52.58
CA LEU A 15 55.86 42.95 -52.25
C LEU A 15 54.62 42.93 -51.35
N LEU A 16 53.50 42.44 -51.88
CA LEU A 16 52.37 41.98 -51.08
C LEU A 16 52.78 40.66 -50.41
N PRO A 17 52.81 40.55 -49.06
CA PRO A 17 52.91 39.25 -48.43
C PRO A 17 51.57 38.53 -48.60
N LEU A 18 51.57 37.41 -49.34
CA LEU A 18 50.54 36.39 -49.18
C LEU A 18 50.66 35.84 -47.76
N SER A 19 49.74 36.20 -46.88
CA SER A 19 49.59 35.52 -45.59
C SER A 19 49.23 34.07 -45.86
N GLY A 20 50.19 33.16 -45.69
CA GLY A 20 49.93 31.72 -45.71
C GLY A 20 48.91 31.36 -44.65
N LEU A 21 47.81 30.71 -45.06
CA LEU A 21 46.90 30.04 -44.15
C LEU A 21 47.70 28.94 -43.43
N ALA A 22 47.99 29.14 -42.14
CA ALA A 22 48.57 28.12 -41.27
C ALA A 22 47.69 26.86 -41.30
N GLY A 23 48.15 25.82 -41.98
CA GLY A 23 47.37 24.62 -42.30
C GLY A 23 47.33 23.64 -41.12
N LYS A 24 46.16 23.44 -40.52
CA LYS A 24 45.91 22.40 -39.52
C LYS A 24 46.03 21.02 -40.17
N LEU A 25 46.86 20.11 -39.64
CA LEU A 25 47.04 18.77 -40.19
C LEU A 25 46.33 17.73 -39.31
N TYR A 26 45.47 16.90 -39.89
CA TYR A 26 44.76 15.81 -39.21
C TYR A 26 45.45 14.48 -39.49
N LYS A 27 45.57 13.63 -38.46
CA LYS A 27 46.07 12.25 -38.53
C LYS A 27 45.00 11.27 -38.03
N TRP A 28 44.70 10.22 -38.79
CA TRP A 28 43.78 9.14 -38.35
C TRP A 28 44.15 7.80 -39.00
N VAL A 29 43.52 6.71 -38.54
CA VAL A 29 43.72 5.36 -39.07
C VAL A 29 42.40 4.86 -39.68
N ASP A 30 42.46 4.31 -40.90
CA ASP A 30 41.29 3.74 -41.60
C ASP A 30 41.02 2.26 -41.24
N ASP A 31 39.96 1.66 -41.80
CA ASP A 31 39.59 0.25 -41.56
C ASP A 31 40.63 -0.77 -42.00
N LYS A 32 41.56 -0.38 -42.88
CA LYS A 32 42.66 -1.23 -43.37
C LYS A 32 43.92 -1.08 -42.52
N GLY A 33 43.86 -0.29 -41.44
CA GLY A 33 44.99 0.00 -40.57
C GLY A 33 45.97 1.01 -41.16
N GLN A 34 45.61 1.72 -42.24
CA GLN A 34 46.48 2.70 -42.87
C GLN A 34 46.33 4.06 -42.19
N THR A 35 47.46 4.71 -41.91
CA THR A 35 47.48 6.06 -41.30
C THR A 35 47.43 7.11 -42.39
N HIS A 36 46.45 8.02 -42.31
CA HIS A 36 46.25 9.11 -43.25
C HIS A 36 46.60 10.45 -42.62
N TYR A 37 47.14 11.36 -43.43
CA TYR A 37 47.43 12.75 -43.06
C TYR A 37 46.80 13.69 -44.07
N THR A 38 45.99 14.65 -43.62
CA THR A 38 45.32 15.61 -44.52
C THR A 38 45.15 16.97 -43.87
N GLN A 39 45.08 18.02 -44.68
CA GLN A 39 44.71 19.36 -44.21
C GLN A 39 43.18 19.52 -44.08
N THR A 40 42.40 18.66 -44.76
CA THR A 40 40.93 18.67 -44.73
C THR A 40 40.40 17.26 -44.50
N LEU A 41 39.75 17.04 -43.36
CA LEU A 41 39.20 15.74 -42.99
C LEU A 41 38.02 15.35 -43.90
N PRO A 42 38.08 14.21 -44.62
CA PRO A 42 36.97 13.73 -45.42
C PRO A 42 35.72 13.48 -44.55
N PRO A 43 34.51 13.83 -45.03
CA PRO A 43 33.28 13.59 -44.27
C PRO A 43 33.06 12.12 -43.89
N THR A 44 33.54 11.18 -44.72
CA THR A 44 33.46 9.73 -44.49
C THR A 44 34.15 9.27 -43.22
N ASP A 45 35.21 9.95 -42.79
CA ASP A 45 36.08 9.54 -41.67
C ASP A 45 35.94 10.45 -40.44
N ALA A 46 35.01 11.41 -40.48
CA ALA A 46 34.77 12.36 -39.40
C ALA A 46 34.36 11.71 -38.07
N HIS A 47 33.85 10.47 -38.11
CA HIS A 47 33.41 9.68 -36.96
C HIS A 47 34.55 8.89 -36.29
N ARG A 48 35.77 8.88 -36.84
CA ARG A 48 36.90 8.12 -36.30
C ARG A 48 37.72 8.93 -35.29
N ALA A 49 38.46 8.20 -34.46
CA ALA A 49 39.48 8.79 -33.61
C ALA A 49 40.57 9.44 -34.48
N ARG A 50 41.00 10.64 -34.11
CA ARG A 50 41.96 11.45 -34.87
C ARG A 50 42.77 12.37 -33.98
N SER A 51 43.96 12.72 -34.45
CA SER A 51 44.83 13.70 -33.80
C SER A 51 44.98 14.94 -34.69
N HIS A 52 44.95 16.12 -34.08
CA HIS A 52 45.32 17.38 -34.74
C HIS A 52 46.80 17.63 -34.46
N LEU A 53 47.56 17.87 -35.51
CA LEU A 53 49.00 18.14 -35.46
C LEU A 53 49.26 19.62 -35.77
N ASP A 54 50.28 20.19 -35.09
CA ASP A 54 50.82 21.51 -35.43
C ASP A 54 51.72 21.46 -36.67
N GLU A 55 52.25 22.62 -37.08
CA GLU A 55 53.15 22.76 -38.24
C GLU A 55 54.45 21.93 -38.12
N ARG A 56 54.80 21.50 -36.90
CA ARG A 56 55.97 20.68 -36.61
C ARG A 56 55.63 19.18 -36.53
N GLY A 57 54.38 18.81 -36.79
CA GLY A 57 53.89 17.43 -36.73
C GLY A 57 53.64 16.93 -35.30
N ILE A 58 53.59 17.82 -34.32
CA ILE A 58 53.36 17.48 -32.90
C ILE A 58 51.86 17.45 -32.63
N THR A 59 51.36 16.40 -31.99
CA THR A 59 49.95 16.30 -31.58
C THR A 59 49.61 17.39 -30.57
N VAL A 60 48.69 18.27 -30.95
CA VAL A 60 48.17 19.34 -30.09
C VAL A 60 46.77 19.05 -29.56
N GLN A 61 46.04 18.13 -30.19
CA GLN A 61 44.71 17.70 -29.74
C GLN A 61 44.41 16.29 -30.23
N GLU A 62 43.71 15.50 -29.42
CA GLU A 62 43.16 14.21 -29.81
C GLU A 62 41.63 14.25 -29.69
N VAL A 63 40.96 13.61 -30.64
CA VAL A 63 39.50 13.48 -30.69
C VAL A 63 39.21 12.00 -30.79
N ASP A 64 38.46 11.46 -29.84
CA ASP A 64 38.06 10.05 -29.83
C ASP A 64 37.07 9.74 -30.97
N ALA A 65 36.92 8.45 -31.29
CA ALA A 65 35.89 8.00 -32.23
C ALA A 65 34.49 8.33 -31.70
N ALA A 66 33.57 8.61 -32.62
CA ALA A 66 32.16 8.74 -32.31
C ALA A 66 31.67 7.45 -31.65
N LYS A 67 30.97 7.60 -30.52
CA LYS A 67 30.39 6.46 -29.79
C LYS A 67 29.47 5.68 -30.71
N THR A 68 29.51 4.36 -30.60
CA THR A 68 28.56 3.49 -31.31
C THR A 68 27.14 3.68 -30.75
N GLU A 69 26.13 3.36 -31.55
CA GLU A 69 24.73 3.39 -31.11
C GLU A 69 24.47 2.52 -29.87
N GLU A 70 25.22 1.42 -29.70
CA GLU A 70 25.15 0.59 -28.50
C GLU A 70 25.76 1.29 -27.27
N GLN A 71 26.92 1.93 -27.41
CA GLN A 71 27.55 2.70 -26.33
C GLN A 71 26.68 3.90 -25.90
N LEU A 72 26.07 4.59 -26.86
CA LEU A 72 25.13 5.69 -26.57
C LEU A 72 23.88 5.17 -25.83
N ARG A 73 23.32 4.03 -26.23
CA ARG A 73 22.20 3.40 -25.51
C ARG A 73 22.57 2.96 -24.10
N GLN A 74 23.74 2.36 -23.90
CA GLN A 74 24.22 1.96 -22.57
C GLN A 74 24.45 3.17 -21.65
N GLU A 75 25.05 4.25 -22.16
CA GLU A 75 25.25 5.49 -21.41
C GLU A 75 23.90 6.14 -21.03
N ALA A 76 22.95 6.19 -21.98
CA ALA A 76 21.61 6.71 -21.72
C ALA A 76 20.86 5.87 -20.67
N GLU A 77 21.02 4.55 -20.68
CA GLU A 77 20.45 3.67 -19.66
C GLU A 77 21.10 3.88 -18.28
N GLN A 78 22.42 3.98 -18.22
CA GLN A 78 23.15 4.29 -16.99
C GLN A 78 22.75 5.66 -16.42
N ASP A 79 22.61 6.68 -17.27
CA ASP A 79 22.11 7.99 -16.88
C ASP A 79 20.69 7.94 -16.33
N ARG A 80 19.81 7.18 -16.98
CA ARG A 80 18.43 6.95 -16.50
C ARG A 80 18.44 6.32 -15.11
N LEU A 81 19.21 5.24 -14.91
CA LEU A 81 19.31 4.55 -13.63
C LEU A 81 19.90 5.46 -12.54
N ARG A 82 20.94 6.24 -12.85
CA ARG A 82 21.52 7.23 -11.92
C ARG A 82 20.50 8.29 -11.51
N ARG A 83 19.75 8.85 -12.46
CA ARG A 83 18.69 9.83 -12.19
C ARG A 83 17.56 9.23 -11.35
N GLU A 84 17.18 7.98 -11.62
CA GLU A 84 16.16 7.29 -10.84
C GLU A 84 16.63 7.06 -9.39
N GLN A 85 17.86 6.57 -9.21
CA GLN A 85 18.45 6.38 -7.88
C GLN A 85 18.53 7.70 -7.11
N GLN A 86 19.00 8.78 -7.75
CA GLN A 86 19.07 10.10 -7.14
C GLN A 86 17.68 10.59 -6.69
N ARG A 87 16.66 10.42 -7.55
CA ARG A 87 15.27 10.77 -7.22
C ARG A 87 14.75 9.99 -6.01
N LEU A 88 15.08 8.70 -5.90
CA LEU A 88 14.68 7.86 -4.77
C LEU A 88 15.34 8.33 -3.46
N VAL A 89 16.64 8.68 -3.50
CA VAL A 89 17.37 9.22 -2.35
C VAL A 89 16.78 10.55 -1.91
N GLU A 90 16.54 11.48 -2.84
CA GLU A 90 15.95 12.79 -2.53
C GLU A 90 14.54 12.65 -1.92
N LYS A 91 13.74 11.72 -2.46
CA LYS A 91 12.42 11.40 -1.91
C LYS A 91 12.51 10.88 -0.48
N GLN A 92 13.42 9.94 -0.21
CA GLN A 92 13.63 9.41 1.14
C GLN A 92 14.08 10.50 2.10
N GLN A 93 15.05 11.33 1.72
CA GLN A 93 15.51 12.44 2.55
C GLN A 93 14.41 13.47 2.81
N ALA A 94 13.55 13.75 1.83
CA ALA A 94 12.39 14.61 2.03
C ALA A 94 11.41 14.02 3.05
N GLN A 95 11.13 12.71 2.94
CA GLN A 95 10.29 12.00 3.91
C GLN A 95 10.90 12.00 5.31
N ASP A 96 12.20 11.76 5.44
CA ASP A 96 12.92 11.79 6.71
C ASP A 96 12.86 13.18 7.36
N ARG A 97 13.03 14.25 6.57
CA ARG A 97 12.90 15.63 7.05
C ARG A 97 11.49 15.93 7.53
N VAL A 98 10.46 15.44 6.84
CA VAL A 98 9.08 15.59 7.28
C VAL A 98 8.87 14.83 8.60
N LEU A 99 9.27 13.56 8.66
CA LEU A 99 9.13 12.72 9.85
C LEU A 99 9.75 13.38 11.10
N LEU A 100 10.99 13.86 10.99
CA LEU A 100 11.72 14.52 12.10
C LEU A 100 11.17 15.90 12.46
N ARG A 101 10.43 16.57 11.57
CA ARG A 101 9.75 17.84 11.84
C ARG A 101 8.37 17.63 12.46
N THR A 102 7.66 16.58 12.05
CA THR A 102 6.34 16.25 12.55
C THR A 102 6.39 15.68 13.96
N PHE A 103 7.40 14.86 14.28
CA PHE A 103 7.51 14.21 15.58
C PHE A 103 8.82 14.57 16.28
N ARG A 104 8.74 14.94 17.56
CA ARG A 104 9.90 15.33 18.36
C ARG A 104 10.42 14.14 19.17
N SER A 105 9.53 13.24 19.55
CA SER A 105 9.79 12.04 20.34
C SER A 105 9.09 10.80 19.76
N GLU A 106 9.47 9.61 20.23
CA GLU A 106 8.73 8.37 19.95
C GLU A 106 7.32 8.43 20.53
N ASP A 107 7.15 9.03 21.70
CA ASP A 107 5.85 9.19 22.35
C ASP A 107 4.89 10.01 21.49
N ASP A 108 5.37 11.02 20.75
CA ASP A 108 4.54 11.79 19.82
C ASP A 108 3.99 10.92 18.69
N ILE A 109 4.82 10.02 18.14
CA ILE A 109 4.44 9.05 17.10
C ILE A 109 3.38 8.10 17.66
N LEU A 110 3.63 7.53 18.84
CA LEU A 110 2.72 6.58 19.49
C LEU A 110 1.40 7.23 19.88
N MET A 111 1.42 8.45 20.42
CA MET A 111 0.24 9.22 20.78
C MET A 111 -0.61 9.53 19.55
N THR A 112 0.03 9.96 18.46
CA THR A 112 -0.67 10.25 17.21
C THR A 112 -1.30 9.00 16.62
N ARG A 113 -0.56 7.87 16.59
CA ARG A 113 -1.09 6.56 16.19
C ARG A 113 -2.30 6.17 17.02
N ASN A 114 -2.17 6.22 18.35
CA ASN A 114 -3.22 5.81 19.28
C ASN A 114 -4.47 6.70 19.13
N GLY A 115 -4.29 8.00 18.93
CA GLY A 115 -5.40 8.92 18.64
C GLY A 115 -6.13 8.58 17.34
N GLN A 116 -5.40 8.26 16.27
CA GLN A 116 -6.02 7.80 15.01
C GLN A 116 -6.77 6.47 15.18
N LEU A 117 -6.17 5.50 15.88
CA LEU A 117 -6.83 4.23 16.17
C LEU A 117 -8.11 4.42 17.00
N GLN A 118 -8.08 5.28 18.02
CA GLN A 118 -9.24 5.60 18.85
C GLN A 118 -10.38 6.27 18.06
N ALA A 119 -10.05 7.11 17.08
CA ALA A 119 -11.04 7.69 16.18
C ALA A 119 -11.74 6.60 15.35
N VAL A 120 -10.98 5.65 14.81
CA VAL A 120 -11.54 4.51 14.08
C VAL A 120 -12.37 3.61 15.00
N ASP A 121 -11.90 3.29 16.20
CA ASP A 121 -12.65 2.50 17.19
C ASP A 121 -13.97 3.17 17.58
N THR A 122 -14.00 4.49 17.63
CA THR A 122 -15.23 5.26 17.88
C THR A 122 -16.21 5.11 16.72
N SER A 123 -15.74 5.18 15.47
CA SER A 123 -16.55 4.91 14.28
C SER A 123 -17.10 3.47 14.27
N VAL A 124 -16.29 2.48 14.67
CA VAL A 124 -16.73 1.08 14.81
C VAL A 124 -17.83 0.97 15.86
N ARG A 125 -17.69 1.59 17.04
CA ARG A 125 -18.72 1.59 18.09
C ARG A 125 -20.05 2.21 17.64
N VAL A 126 -20.01 3.33 16.92
CA VAL A 126 -21.21 3.94 16.33
C VAL A 126 -21.88 2.97 15.34
N THR A 127 -21.09 2.31 14.50
CA THR A 127 -21.59 1.31 13.55
C THR A 127 -22.20 0.10 14.27
N GLN A 128 -21.58 -0.38 15.36
CA GLN A 128 -22.11 -1.47 16.19
C GLN A 128 -23.47 -1.10 16.83
N SER A 129 -23.62 0.12 17.34
CA SER A 129 -24.90 0.62 17.84
C SER A 129 -25.97 0.69 16.74
N ASN A 130 -25.61 1.08 15.52
CA ASN A 130 -26.51 1.02 14.36
C ASN A 130 -26.92 -0.42 14.02
N ILE A 131 -25.96 -1.36 14.02
CA ILE A 131 -26.22 -2.79 13.80
C ILE A 131 -27.21 -3.33 14.82
N LYS A 132 -27.03 -3.03 16.11
CA LYS A 132 -27.96 -3.45 17.16
C LYS A 132 -29.39 -2.97 16.86
N ARG A 133 -29.55 -1.69 16.54
CA ARG A 133 -30.86 -1.13 16.16
C ARG A 133 -31.46 -1.81 14.93
N LEU A 134 -30.66 -2.01 13.87
CA LEU A 134 -31.11 -2.67 12.64
C LEU A 134 -31.56 -4.11 12.89
N LYS A 135 -30.85 -4.86 13.74
CA LYS A 135 -31.23 -6.22 14.15
C LYS A 135 -32.57 -6.24 14.86
N SER A 136 -32.75 -5.41 15.89
CA SER A 136 -34.02 -5.32 16.64
C SER A 136 -35.18 -4.95 15.70
N THR A 137 -35.02 -3.93 14.85
CA THR A 137 -36.06 -3.57 13.87
C THR A 137 -36.38 -4.72 12.91
N LEU A 138 -35.36 -5.46 12.46
CA LEU A 138 -35.56 -6.59 11.54
C LEU A 138 -36.28 -7.76 12.22
N GLU A 139 -35.98 -8.05 13.49
CA GLU A 139 -36.71 -9.05 14.27
C GLU A 139 -38.18 -8.65 14.45
N ASP A 140 -38.48 -7.40 14.80
CA ASP A 140 -39.85 -6.90 14.94
C ASP A 140 -40.66 -7.03 13.64
N MET A 141 -40.04 -6.66 12.50
CA MET A 141 -40.68 -6.77 11.18
C MET A 141 -40.95 -8.22 10.78
N GLN A 142 -40.05 -9.15 11.12
CA GLN A 142 -40.24 -10.57 10.85
C GLN A 142 -41.32 -11.18 11.75
N ASN A 143 -41.38 -10.77 13.01
CA ASN A 143 -42.44 -11.18 13.93
C ASN A 143 -43.83 -10.70 13.48
N ASP A 144 -43.97 -9.45 13.03
CA ASP A 144 -45.24 -8.96 12.46
C ASP A 144 -45.62 -9.77 11.19
N ALA A 145 -44.64 -10.10 10.35
CA ALA A 145 -44.89 -10.89 9.14
C ALA A 145 -45.40 -12.29 9.48
N ALA A 146 -44.75 -12.95 10.44
CA ALA A 146 -45.14 -14.28 10.92
C ALA A 146 -46.52 -14.25 11.59
N GLN A 147 -46.82 -13.24 12.41
CA GLN A 147 -48.14 -13.10 13.04
C GLN A 147 -49.26 -12.87 12.02
N ARG A 148 -49.00 -12.11 10.94
CA ARG A 148 -49.95 -11.95 9.84
C ARG A 148 -50.24 -13.26 9.14
N GLU A 149 -49.19 -14.01 8.80
CA GLU A 149 -49.33 -15.32 8.16
C GLU A 149 -50.11 -16.30 9.05
N LEU A 150 -49.77 -16.38 10.34
CA LEU A 150 -50.48 -17.20 11.33
C LEU A 150 -51.94 -16.77 11.54
N SER A 151 -52.25 -15.49 11.37
CA SER A 151 -53.63 -14.95 11.45
C SER A 151 -54.38 -14.99 10.11
N GLY A 152 -53.82 -15.65 9.08
CA GLY A 152 -54.42 -15.79 7.75
C GLY A 152 -54.45 -14.50 6.93
N ARG A 153 -53.72 -13.47 7.35
CA ARG A 153 -53.59 -12.19 6.62
C ARG A 153 -52.42 -12.26 5.65
N PRO A 154 -52.57 -11.83 4.39
CA PRO A 154 -51.48 -11.89 3.42
C PRO A 154 -50.35 -10.92 3.79
N ILE A 155 -49.11 -11.37 3.60
CA ILE A 155 -47.92 -10.51 3.69
C ILE A 155 -47.88 -9.60 2.46
N THR A 156 -47.80 -8.29 2.68
CA THR A 156 -47.78 -7.33 1.57
C THR A 156 -46.41 -7.29 0.89
N LYS A 157 -46.37 -7.02 -0.43
CA LYS A 157 -45.09 -6.84 -1.15
C LYS A 157 -44.21 -5.75 -0.54
N LYS A 158 -44.83 -4.66 -0.08
CA LYS A 158 -44.14 -3.56 0.61
C LYS A 158 -43.41 -4.04 1.86
N MET A 159 -44.05 -4.88 2.67
CA MET A 159 -43.45 -5.44 3.88
C MET A 159 -42.23 -6.30 3.57
N LEU A 160 -42.32 -7.19 2.57
CA LEU A 160 -41.18 -7.99 2.11
C LEU A 160 -40.03 -7.10 1.60
N GLN A 161 -40.36 -6.05 0.85
CA GLN A 161 -39.38 -5.09 0.35
C GLN A 161 -38.69 -4.33 1.48
N ASP A 162 -39.45 -3.85 2.47
CA ASP A 162 -38.90 -3.12 3.62
C ASP A 162 -37.96 -4.03 4.45
N ILE A 163 -38.32 -5.31 4.64
CA ILE A 163 -37.47 -6.32 5.30
C ILE A 163 -36.14 -6.48 4.54
N GLU A 164 -36.19 -6.60 3.21
CA GLU A 164 -34.99 -6.79 2.41
C GLU A 164 -34.10 -5.54 2.41
N ILE A 165 -34.69 -4.34 2.39
CA ILE A 165 -33.95 -3.08 2.55
C ILE A 165 -33.22 -3.06 3.90
N LYS A 166 -33.85 -3.50 5.00
CA LYS A 166 -33.19 -3.58 6.31
C LYS A 166 -32.08 -4.63 6.35
N ARG A 167 -32.26 -5.79 5.72
CA ARG A 167 -31.21 -6.82 5.59
C ARG A 167 -30.00 -6.29 4.83
N GLN A 168 -30.23 -5.58 3.73
CA GLN A 168 -29.15 -4.98 2.95
C GLN A 168 -28.42 -3.89 3.76
N ALA A 169 -29.14 -3.01 4.46
CA ALA A 169 -28.53 -2.01 5.34
C ALA A 169 -27.67 -2.64 6.45
N LEU A 170 -28.09 -3.79 6.99
CA LEU A 170 -27.32 -4.53 7.99
C LEU A 170 -26.03 -5.12 7.40
N LYS A 171 -26.10 -5.70 6.20
CA LYS A 171 -24.92 -6.20 5.45
C LYS A 171 -23.92 -5.08 5.17
N ASP A 172 -24.40 -3.91 4.79
CA ASP A 172 -23.55 -2.75 4.50
C ASP A 172 -22.90 -2.18 5.77
N ALA A 173 -23.62 -2.18 6.90
CA ALA A 173 -23.05 -1.81 8.20
C ALA A 173 -21.92 -2.77 8.63
N TYR A 174 -22.08 -4.08 8.41
CA TYR A 174 -21.02 -5.05 8.67
C TYR A 174 -19.81 -4.89 7.75
N ARG A 175 -20.03 -4.66 6.45
CA ARG A 175 -18.93 -4.33 5.53
C ARG A 175 -18.16 -3.11 6.03
N SER A 176 -18.88 -2.11 6.54
CA SER A 176 -18.25 -0.91 7.09
C SER A 176 -17.33 -1.20 8.28
N ILE A 177 -17.67 -2.16 9.16
CA ILE A 177 -16.77 -2.55 10.26
C ILE A 177 -15.48 -3.17 9.72
N ILE A 178 -15.58 -4.04 8.72
CA ILE A 178 -14.42 -4.72 8.12
C ILE A 178 -13.47 -3.71 7.48
N ASP A 179 -13.99 -2.75 6.72
CA ASP A 179 -13.19 -1.67 6.14
C ASP A 179 -12.42 -0.89 7.22
N ARG A 180 -13.09 -0.60 8.35
CA ARG A 180 -12.52 0.12 9.48
C ARG A 180 -11.43 -0.69 10.20
N GLU A 181 -11.56 -2.01 10.30
CA GLU A 181 -10.49 -2.88 10.81
C GLU A 181 -9.28 -2.92 9.85
N HIS A 182 -9.51 -2.91 8.53
CA HIS A 182 -8.41 -2.75 7.56
C HIS A 182 -7.74 -1.37 7.68
N ASP A 183 -8.50 -0.30 7.93
CA ASP A 183 -7.93 1.03 8.18
C ASP A 183 -7.05 1.04 9.44
N LYS A 184 -7.48 0.39 10.53
CA LYS A 184 -6.66 0.23 11.74
C LYS A 184 -5.34 -0.47 11.43
N ASN A 185 -5.35 -1.52 10.61
CA ASN A 185 -4.11 -2.16 10.20
C ASN A 185 -3.20 -1.22 9.39
N ARG A 186 -3.75 -0.52 8.39
CA ARG A 186 -2.99 0.43 7.57
C ARG A 186 -2.34 1.51 8.44
N ILE A 187 -3.05 2.01 9.45
CA ILE A 187 -2.51 2.95 10.45
C ILE A 187 -1.36 2.29 11.21
N ARG A 188 -1.58 1.10 11.82
CA ARG A 188 -0.54 0.39 12.57
C ARG A 188 0.74 0.18 11.75
N GLN A 189 0.61 -0.33 10.52
CA GLN A 189 1.74 -0.58 9.64
C GLN A 189 2.45 0.70 9.21
N SER A 190 1.72 1.78 8.95
CA SER A 190 2.33 3.08 8.61
C SER A 190 3.17 3.60 9.76
N PHE A 191 2.57 3.69 10.95
CA PHE A 191 3.26 4.19 12.14
C PHE A 191 4.40 3.28 12.60
N ALA A 192 4.32 1.96 12.35
CA ALA A 192 5.42 1.05 12.63
C ALA A 192 6.64 1.33 11.73
N ARG A 193 6.43 1.62 10.44
CA ARG A 193 7.51 2.05 9.53
C ARG A 193 8.08 3.40 9.97
N ASP A 194 7.22 4.34 10.31
CA ASP A 194 7.63 5.68 10.76
C ASP A 194 8.45 5.59 12.07
N LEU A 195 7.99 4.79 13.03
CA LEU A 195 8.68 4.60 14.31
C LEU A 195 10.04 3.93 14.12
N LYS A 196 10.11 2.86 13.30
CA LYS A 196 11.38 2.21 12.94
C LYS A 196 12.35 3.19 12.30
N ARG A 197 11.89 3.96 11.30
CA ARG A 197 12.70 4.96 10.61
C ARG A 197 13.15 6.08 11.54
N PHE A 198 12.27 6.53 12.43
CA PHE A 198 12.59 7.56 13.42
C PHE A 198 13.70 7.11 14.38
N ARG A 199 13.63 5.87 14.89
CA ARG A 199 14.66 5.26 15.74
C ARG A 199 16.01 5.20 15.02
N GLU A 200 16.03 4.78 13.75
CA GLU A 200 17.25 4.76 12.92
C GLU A 200 17.87 6.16 12.78
N LEU A 201 17.05 7.18 12.45
CA LEU A 201 17.52 8.56 12.26
C LEU A 201 18.02 9.20 13.55
N LYS A 202 17.40 8.87 14.69
CA LYS A 202 17.77 9.38 16.02
C LYS A 202 18.86 8.55 16.70
N LYS A 203 19.26 7.41 16.11
CA LYS A 203 20.23 6.46 16.67
C LYS A 203 19.83 5.96 18.06
N LEU A 204 18.54 5.68 18.25
CA LEU A 204 18.01 5.14 19.50
C LEU A 204 18.20 3.63 19.55
N GLU A 205 18.49 3.08 20.73
CA GLU A 205 18.54 1.63 20.93
C GLU A 205 17.14 1.02 20.78
N GLN A 206 17.06 -0.16 20.14
CA GLN A 206 15.80 -0.84 19.87
C GLN A 206 15.53 -1.87 20.97
N SER A 207 14.50 -1.64 21.79
CA SER A 207 14.00 -2.65 22.73
C SER A 207 13.07 -3.68 22.04
N SER A 208 12.43 -3.30 20.93
CA SER A 208 11.50 -4.14 20.17
C SER A 208 11.38 -3.71 18.70
N ASP A 209 10.94 -4.60 17.81
CA ASP A 209 10.66 -4.30 16.40
C ASP A 209 9.20 -3.83 16.20
N PRO A 210 8.95 -2.55 15.89
CA PRO A 210 7.60 -2.03 15.69
C PRO A 210 6.83 -2.71 14.57
N ILE A 211 7.53 -3.22 13.55
CA ILE A 211 6.90 -3.89 12.41
C ILE A 211 6.28 -5.21 12.86
N LEU A 212 7.04 -5.98 13.64
CA LEU A 212 6.57 -7.24 14.20
C LEU A 212 5.40 -7.01 15.16
N GLU A 213 5.49 -6.01 16.05
CA GLU A 213 4.39 -5.64 16.96
C GLU A 213 3.12 -5.27 16.20
N ALA A 214 3.24 -4.48 15.13
CA ALA A 214 2.09 -4.11 14.30
C ALA A 214 1.48 -5.33 13.59
N GLN A 215 2.31 -6.27 13.13
CA GLN A 215 1.86 -7.50 12.49
C GLN A 215 1.10 -8.40 13.49
N VAL A 216 1.68 -8.64 14.67
CA VAL A 216 1.02 -9.42 15.73
C VAL A 216 -0.30 -8.79 16.15
N SER A 217 -0.34 -7.45 16.31
CA SER A 217 -1.58 -6.74 16.64
C SER A 217 -2.64 -6.82 15.53
N PHE A 218 -2.23 -6.93 14.27
CA PHE A 218 -3.14 -7.12 13.14
C PHE A 218 -3.70 -8.55 13.11
N ASP A 219 -2.85 -9.55 13.28
CA ASP A 219 -3.25 -10.96 13.30
C ASP A 219 -4.23 -11.22 14.46
N ASP A 220 -4.03 -10.58 15.61
CA ASP A 220 -4.98 -10.61 16.73
C ASP A 220 -6.32 -9.94 16.38
N ALA A 221 -6.28 -8.78 15.71
CA ALA A 221 -7.48 -8.04 15.31
C ALA A 221 -8.33 -8.76 14.23
N LEU A 222 -7.70 -9.59 13.39
CA LEU A 222 -8.36 -10.31 12.29
C LEU A 222 -8.84 -11.72 12.64
N GLN A 223 -8.75 -12.17 13.89
CA GLN A 223 -9.21 -13.51 14.30
C GLN A 223 -10.68 -13.79 13.92
N ASN A 224 -11.48 -12.73 13.81
CA ASN A 224 -12.90 -12.78 13.47
C ASN A 224 -13.21 -12.69 11.96
N ILE A 225 -12.19 -12.63 11.10
CA ILE A 225 -12.33 -12.51 9.65
C ILE A 225 -11.64 -13.71 8.99
N TYR A 226 -12.38 -14.39 8.14
CA TYR A 226 -11.88 -15.43 7.26
C TYR A 226 -11.95 -14.95 5.81
N HIS A 227 -10.82 -14.95 5.12
CA HIS A 227 -10.75 -14.68 3.69
C HIS A 227 -10.91 -15.99 2.92
N CYS A 228 -11.88 -16.07 2.01
CA CYS A 228 -11.92 -17.20 1.08
C CYS A 228 -10.84 -17.01 0.01
N GLU A 229 -9.96 -18.00 -0.14
CA GLU A 229 -8.90 -17.98 -1.15
C GLU A 229 -9.43 -18.38 -2.54
N GLY A 230 -8.72 -17.94 -3.59
CA GLY A 230 -9.07 -18.21 -4.98
C GLY A 230 -8.95 -19.70 -5.32
N GLY A 231 -10.06 -20.41 -5.26
CA GLY A 231 -10.16 -21.86 -5.52
C GLY A 231 -11.17 -22.54 -4.60
N ASP A 232 -11.27 -22.07 -3.35
CA ASP A 232 -12.28 -22.50 -2.40
C ASP A 232 -13.58 -21.74 -2.65
N LYS A 233 -14.62 -22.44 -3.14
CA LYS A 233 -15.98 -21.92 -3.07
C LYS A 233 -16.29 -21.66 -1.59
N CYS A 234 -16.60 -20.42 -1.21
CA CYS A 234 -16.86 -20.04 0.19
C CYS A 234 -17.98 -20.83 0.87
N ASP A 235 -18.72 -21.65 0.14
CA ASP A 235 -19.82 -22.46 0.68
C ASP A 235 -19.32 -23.42 1.78
N GLY A 236 -18.17 -24.06 1.61
CA GLY A 236 -17.59 -24.96 2.62
C GLY A 236 -17.27 -24.25 3.95
N PRO A 237 -16.40 -23.22 3.93
CA PRO A 237 -16.15 -22.36 5.08
C PRO A 237 -17.43 -21.74 5.66
N TRP A 238 -18.42 -21.39 4.82
CA TRP A 238 -19.69 -20.84 5.28
C TRP A 238 -20.51 -21.83 6.11
N GLN A 239 -20.60 -23.10 5.69
CA GLN A 239 -21.27 -24.13 6.49
C GLN A 239 -20.54 -24.37 7.82
N ARG A 240 -19.21 -24.37 7.82
CA ARG A 240 -18.42 -24.47 9.06
C ARG A 240 -18.64 -23.27 9.97
N ALA A 241 -18.75 -22.07 9.42
CA ALA A 241 -19.11 -20.88 10.19
C ALA A 241 -20.49 -20.98 10.84
N LYS A 242 -21.49 -21.51 10.11
CA LYS A 242 -22.83 -21.76 10.68
C LYS A 242 -22.79 -22.75 11.83
N LEU A 243 -22.02 -23.83 11.69
CA LEU A 243 -21.83 -24.82 12.77
C LEU A 243 -21.11 -24.17 13.97
N TYR A 244 -20.03 -23.44 13.71
CA TYR A 244 -19.25 -22.75 14.73
C TYR A 244 -20.10 -21.78 15.54
N LEU A 245 -20.94 -20.99 14.86
CA LEU A 245 -21.92 -20.11 15.49
C LEU A 245 -22.84 -20.90 16.42
N LYS A 246 -23.47 -21.98 15.94
CA LYS A 246 -24.39 -22.81 16.74
C LYS A 246 -23.73 -23.42 17.97
N THR A 247 -22.46 -23.81 17.88
CA THR A 247 -21.70 -24.40 18.99
C THR A 247 -21.31 -23.38 20.06
N HIS A 248 -21.08 -22.12 19.68
CA HIS A 248 -20.50 -21.11 20.58
C HIS A 248 -21.45 -19.99 21.00
N SER A 249 -22.63 -19.89 20.37
CA SER A 249 -23.69 -18.97 20.81
C SER A 249 -24.54 -19.59 21.90
N THR A 250 -24.86 -18.83 22.94
CA THR A 250 -25.87 -19.25 23.93
C THR A 250 -27.28 -18.82 23.51
N THR A 251 -27.39 -17.77 22.69
CA THR A 251 -28.68 -17.25 22.23
C THR A 251 -29.16 -18.01 20.99
N PRO A 252 -30.48 -18.22 20.81
CA PRO A 252 -31.01 -18.97 19.69
C PRO A 252 -30.82 -18.22 18.36
N VAL A 253 -30.69 -18.97 17.26
CA VAL A 253 -30.69 -18.39 15.90
C VAL A 253 -32.05 -17.73 15.64
N LYS A 254 -32.05 -16.44 15.31
CA LYS A 254 -33.25 -15.64 15.01
C LYS A 254 -33.40 -15.39 13.52
N ILE A 255 -32.28 -15.14 12.84
CA ILE A 255 -32.26 -14.85 11.41
C ILE A 255 -31.27 -15.82 10.77
N GLU A 256 -31.74 -16.65 9.85
CA GLU A 256 -30.89 -17.47 8.99
C GLU A 256 -31.20 -17.16 7.53
N GLY A 257 -30.26 -16.50 6.86
CA GLY A 257 -30.31 -16.21 5.43
C GLY A 257 -29.16 -16.89 4.67
N GLU A 258 -29.11 -16.63 3.37
CA GLU A 258 -28.07 -17.19 2.49
C GLU A 258 -26.67 -16.69 2.88
N ASN A 259 -26.56 -15.39 3.20
CA ASN A 259 -25.28 -14.70 3.43
C ASN A 259 -25.12 -14.14 4.84
N ILE A 260 -26.08 -14.37 5.74
CA ILE A 260 -26.04 -13.84 7.10
C ILE A 260 -26.78 -14.77 8.05
N VAL A 261 -26.21 -15.01 9.23
CA VAL A 261 -26.88 -15.73 10.32
C VAL A 261 -26.67 -14.93 11.61
N ILE A 262 -27.75 -14.71 12.36
CA ILE A 262 -27.77 -13.85 13.54
C ILE A 262 -28.51 -14.58 14.65
N THR A 263 -27.88 -14.67 15.82
CA THR A 263 -28.54 -15.12 17.04
C THR A 263 -29.20 -13.97 17.79
N GLY A 264 -30.10 -14.31 18.71
CA GLY A 264 -30.87 -13.33 19.49
C GLY A 264 -29.99 -12.42 20.34
N GLU A 265 -30.58 -11.31 20.80
CA GLU A 265 -29.91 -10.41 21.72
C GLU A 265 -29.56 -11.11 23.04
N PRO A 266 -28.38 -10.86 23.63
CA PRO A 266 -28.00 -11.42 24.92
C PRO A 266 -28.86 -10.80 26.03
N LEU A 267 -29.58 -11.63 26.77
CA LEU A 267 -30.48 -11.22 27.85
C LEU A 267 -29.78 -11.32 29.21
N ASP A 268 -28.88 -12.28 29.37
CA ASP A 268 -28.09 -12.51 30.58
C ASP A 268 -26.62 -12.09 30.44
N GLU A 269 -25.89 -11.98 31.55
CA GLU A 269 -24.48 -11.52 31.55
C GLU A 269 -23.53 -12.54 30.89
N THR A 270 -23.93 -13.82 30.93
CA THR A 270 -23.21 -14.93 30.32
C THR A 270 -23.62 -15.19 28.89
N ASP A 271 -24.62 -14.46 28.37
CA ASP A 271 -25.11 -14.69 27.04
C ASP A 271 -24.11 -14.25 25.97
N ILE A 272 -23.91 -15.14 25.00
CA ILE A 272 -23.04 -14.93 23.85
C ILE A 272 -23.93 -14.92 22.62
N SER A 273 -24.13 -13.72 22.07
CA SER A 273 -24.75 -13.53 20.78
C SER A 273 -23.69 -13.47 19.69
N ILE A 274 -23.86 -14.27 18.64
CA ILE A 274 -22.93 -14.36 17.51
C ILE A 274 -23.69 -14.01 16.24
N SER A 275 -23.05 -13.27 15.36
CA SER A 275 -23.54 -13.04 14.00
C SER A 275 -22.45 -13.31 13.01
N ILE A 276 -22.73 -14.10 11.99
CA ILE A 276 -21.82 -14.34 10.87
C ILE A 276 -22.39 -13.74 9.61
N SER A 277 -21.53 -13.10 8.81
CA SER A 277 -21.91 -12.50 7.53
C SER A 277 -20.89 -12.86 6.46
N ARG A 278 -21.38 -13.41 5.35
CA ARG A 278 -20.63 -13.62 4.10
C ARG A 278 -20.72 -12.36 3.25
N ILE A 279 -19.61 -11.65 3.11
CA ILE A 279 -19.54 -10.35 2.45
C ILE A 279 -18.67 -10.48 1.21
N ASN A 280 -19.24 -10.12 0.07
CA ASN A 280 -18.49 -9.99 -1.17
C ASN A 280 -17.90 -8.57 -1.24
N ASP A 281 -16.58 -8.50 -1.45
CA ASP A 281 -15.86 -7.29 -1.82
C ASP A 281 -15.57 -7.33 -3.34
N PRO A 282 -16.46 -6.73 -4.16
CA PRO A 282 -16.30 -6.74 -5.61
C PRO A 282 -15.07 -5.95 -6.09
N LYS A 283 -14.51 -5.04 -5.28
CA LYS A 283 -13.32 -4.27 -5.67
C LYS A 283 -12.06 -5.12 -5.63
N LYS A 284 -12.00 -6.07 -4.70
CA LYS A 284 -10.85 -6.97 -4.51
C LYS A 284 -11.07 -8.36 -5.11
N GLY A 285 -12.28 -8.64 -5.59
CA GLY A 285 -12.67 -9.98 -6.06
C GLY A 285 -12.63 -11.03 -4.95
N SER A 286 -12.73 -10.61 -3.68
CA SER A 286 -12.59 -11.47 -2.51
C SER A 286 -13.92 -11.59 -1.77
N VAL A 287 -14.23 -12.78 -1.29
CA VAL A 287 -15.35 -13.00 -0.38
C VAL A 287 -14.79 -13.28 1.01
N VAL A 288 -15.35 -12.62 2.01
CA VAL A 288 -14.95 -12.75 3.41
C VAL A 288 -16.11 -13.25 4.25
N ILE A 289 -15.81 -14.06 5.25
CA ILE A 289 -16.75 -14.42 6.31
C ILE A 289 -16.32 -13.68 7.57
N PHE A 290 -17.21 -12.85 8.08
CA PHE A 290 -16.98 -12.06 9.28
C PHE A 290 -17.85 -12.57 10.42
N MET A 291 -17.28 -12.69 11.61
CA MET A 291 -17.98 -13.02 12.85
C MET A 291 -17.98 -11.81 13.81
N ASP A 292 -19.18 -11.36 14.15
CA ASP A 292 -19.44 -10.39 15.20
C ASP A 292 -19.89 -11.12 16.47
N LEU A 293 -19.37 -10.68 17.62
CA LEU A 293 -19.72 -11.24 18.92
C LEU A 293 -20.20 -10.13 19.83
N GLN A 294 -21.39 -10.31 20.39
CA GLN A 294 -22.05 -9.34 21.25
C GLN A 294 -22.36 -9.99 22.60
N CYS A 295 -22.06 -9.25 23.66
CA CYS A 295 -22.43 -9.59 25.03
C CYS A 295 -23.31 -8.48 25.60
N LYS A 296 -24.07 -8.78 26.65
CA LYS A 296 -24.81 -7.77 27.41
C LYS A 296 -23.81 -6.81 28.10
N ILE A 297 -23.98 -5.51 27.87
CA ILE A 297 -23.19 -4.46 28.52
C ILE A 297 -24.04 -3.87 29.64
N ILE A 298 -23.67 -4.12 30.88
CA ILE A 298 -24.43 -3.72 32.09
C ILE A 298 -23.82 -2.47 32.70
N SER A 299 -22.49 -2.36 32.69
CA SER A 299 -21.76 -1.14 33.02
C SER A 299 -20.44 -1.11 32.24
N MET A 300 -19.87 0.08 32.02
CA MET A 300 -18.56 0.26 31.37
C MET A 300 -17.40 -0.39 32.14
N GLN A 301 -17.61 -0.77 33.41
CA GLN A 301 -16.57 -1.24 34.33
C GLN A 301 -16.59 -2.78 34.52
N ASN A 302 -17.74 -3.43 34.34
CA ASN A 302 -17.89 -4.89 34.48
C ASN A 302 -18.15 -5.55 33.13
N LEU A 303 -17.07 -5.88 32.43
CA LEU A 303 -17.10 -6.57 31.13
C LEU A 303 -16.69 -8.04 31.30
N ILE A 304 -17.44 -8.76 32.14
CA ILE A 304 -17.21 -10.19 32.43
C ILE A 304 -17.13 -10.99 31.11
N CYS A 305 -18.09 -10.79 30.20
CA CYS A 305 -18.11 -11.50 28.93
C CYS A 305 -16.97 -11.05 27.99
N LYS A 306 -16.78 -9.73 27.75
CA LYS A 306 -15.83 -9.24 26.73
C LYS A 306 -14.36 -9.57 27.03
N ASN A 307 -14.00 -9.65 28.32
CA ASN A 307 -12.64 -9.99 28.74
C ASN A 307 -12.48 -11.45 29.17
N SER A 308 -13.53 -12.27 29.08
CA SER A 308 -13.43 -13.68 29.43
C SER A 308 -12.50 -14.42 28.47
N GLU A 309 -11.74 -15.36 29.03
CA GLU A 309 -10.88 -16.25 28.24
C GLU A 309 -11.69 -17.07 27.22
N ASN A 310 -12.97 -17.34 27.54
CA ASN A 310 -13.88 -18.01 26.62
C ASN A 310 -14.12 -17.18 25.34
N ILE A 311 -14.37 -15.87 25.44
CA ILE A 311 -14.55 -15.03 24.25
C ILE A 311 -13.29 -14.96 23.40
N LYS A 312 -12.11 -14.83 24.02
CA LYS A 312 -10.85 -14.85 23.27
C LYS A 312 -10.68 -16.16 22.50
N ARG A 313 -10.94 -17.30 23.15
CA ARG A 313 -10.89 -18.62 22.53
C ARG A 313 -11.88 -18.76 21.36
N ILE A 314 -13.11 -18.22 21.49
CA ILE A 314 -14.09 -18.21 20.40
C ILE A 314 -13.60 -17.39 19.20
N LYS A 315 -12.98 -16.24 19.44
CA LYS A 315 -12.41 -15.42 18.36
C LYS A 315 -11.24 -16.14 17.67
N GLN A 316 -10.28 -16.61 18.46
CA GLN A 316 -9.09 -17.31 17.98
C GLN A 316 -9.43 -18.60 17.22
N GLY A 317 -10.40 -19.37 17.71
CA GLY A 317 -10.80 -20.64 17.11
C GLY A 317 -11.62 -20.50 15.83
N PHE A 318 -12.19 -19.33 15.55
CA PHE A 318 -13.06 -19.13 14.39
C PHE A 318 -12.33 -19.41 13.07
N ARG A 319 -11.20 -18.74 12.84
CA ARG A 319 -10.46 -18.89 11.58
C ARG A 319 -9.98 -20.33 11.36
N THR A 320 -9.50 -20.98 12.42
CA THR A 320 -9.08 -22.40 12.40
C THR A 320 -10.25 -23.32 12.03
N ALA A 321 -11.41 -23.14 12.69
CA ALA A 321 -12.61 -23.94 12.41
C ALA A 321 -13.12 -23.75 10.98
N LEU A 322 -12.87 -22.60 10.36
CA LEU A 322 -13.23 -22.35 8.96
C LEU A 322 -12.19 -22.89 7.99
N THR A 323 -10.95 -23.14 8.42
CA THR A 323 -9.88 -23.70 7.58
C THR A 323 -9.95 -25.23 7.55
N GLU A 324 -10.14 -25.87 8.70
CA GLU A 324 -10.11 -27.33 8.83
C GLU A 324 -11.48 -27.94 8.51
N GLY A 325 -11.52 -28.87 7.55
CA GLY A 325 -12.70 -29.70 7.31
C GLY A 325 -12.94 -30.62 8.50
N ALA A 326 -13.87 -30.26 9.38
CA ALA A 326 -14.52 -31.09 10.40
C ALA A 326 -13.80 -32.42 10.75
N SER A 327 -12.83 -32.36 11.64
CA SER A 327 -12.49 -33.47 12.54
C SER A 327 -13.00 -33.13 13.95
N LEU A 328 -14.29 -32.82 14.06
CA LEU A 328 -15.02 -32.86 15.32
C LEU A 328 -15.84 -34.16 15.37
N SER A 329 -15.14 -35.28 15.28
CA SER A 329 -15.58 -36.53 15.88
C SER A 329 -14.56 -36.88 16.98
N GLN A 330 -15.09 -37.12 18.18
CA GLN A 330 -14.38 -37.55 19.39
C GLN A 330 -13.74 -36.44 20.25
N SER A 331 -14.52 -35.90 21.19
CA SER A 331 -14.28 -36.11 22.63
C SER A 331 -15.26 -35.26 23.44
N LEU A 332 -16.39 -35.89 23.83
CA LEU A 332 -17.11 -35.53 25.04
C LEU A 332 -16.51 -36.38 26.17
N PRO A 333 -16.15 -35.81 27.34
CA PRO A 333 -16.26 -36.53 28.59
C PRO A 333 -17.73 -36.77 28.97
#